data_AF-A0A1E4HNT7-F1
#
_entry.id   AF-A0A1E4HNT7-F1
#
_cell.length_a   1.000
_cell.length_b   1.000
_cell.length_c   1.000
_cell.angle_alpha   90.00
_cell.angle_beta   90.00
_cell.angle_gamma   90.00
#
_symmetry.space_group_name_H-M   'P 1'
#
loop_
_entity.id
_entity.type
_entity.pdbx_description
1 polymer ?
#
loop_
_entity_poly.entity_id
_entity_poly.type
_entity_poly.pdbx_seq_one_letter_code
_entity_poly.pdbx_strand_id
1 'polypeptide(L)'
;MSLARVREFLDLIKFNHTLFALPFAIFGGALAAHRPDGWTGRVQDWVGILLCMVTARSAAMAFNRLVDRSFDARNPRTATRHLPAGRLSVASVALFTAISALLFIASTLLFLPNVWPLILSVPVLLWILAYSYTKRFTSLAHFWLGISLSLTPIAAWIALRGNLEWPPLLLGLVVLCWVSGFDIIYACQDVEFDQSVGLHSIPQAIGVSNALRLAAFCHAWMMVPLVALGLVYPLGGIYYCGVIAVAILLFYEHSLVRADDLANVNIAFFQVNIAISLGLLFFGLADLLI
;
A
#
# COMPACT_ATOMS: atom_id res chain seq x y z
N MET A 1 -5.74 -26.99 12.07
CA MET A 1 -6.42 -25.74 12.50
C MET A 1 -7.90 -25.89 12.18
N SER A 2 -8.82 -25.45 13.06
CA SER A 2 -10.25 -25.43 12.73
C SER A 2 -10.55 -24.36 11.67
N LEU A 3 -11.59 -24.56 10.85
CA LEU A 3 -12.05 -23.58 9.85
C LEU A 3 -12.33 -22.20 10.47
N ALA A 4 -12.86 -22.16 11.69
CA ALA A 4 -13.07 -20.92 12.44
C ALA A 4 -11.75 -20.16 12.69
N ARG A 5 -10.68 -20.87 13.06
CA ARG A 5 -9.38 -20.24 13.29
C ARG A 5 -8.74 -19.74 11.99
N VAL A 6 -8.93 -20.45 10.87
CA VAL A 6 -8.50 -19.98 9.54
C VAL A 6 -9.21 -18.68 9.17
N ARG A 7 -10.53 -18.60 9.42
CA ARG A 7 -11.30 -17.38 9.18
C ARG A 7 -10.79 -16.18 9.99
N GLU A 8 -10.46 -16.37 11.28
CA GLU A 8 -9.90 -15.30 12.11
C GLU A 8 -8.53 -14.80 11.58
N PHE A 9 -7.70 -15.69 11.01
CA PHE A 9 -6.45 -15.28 10.33
C PHE A 9 -6.71 -14.55 9.01
N LEU A 10 -7.73 -14.95 8.24
CA LEU A 10 -8.13 -14.24 7.03
C LEU A 10 -8.72 -12.87 7.36
N ASP A 11 -9.51 -12.74 8.43
CA ASP A 11 -10.07 -11.46 8.87
C ASP A 11 -9.00 -10.53 9.46
N LEU A 12 -7.88 -11.09 9.95
CA LEU A 12 -6.68 -10.33 10.29
C LEU A 12 -6.07 -9.68 9.04
N ILE A 13 -6.19 -10.34 7.89
CA ILE A 13 -5.83 -9.82 6.56
C ILE A 13 -7.03 -9.10 5.97
N LYS A 14 -7.19 -7.81 6.28
CA LYS A 14 -8.24 -6.98 5.69
C LYS A 14 -8.11 -6.94 4.15
N PHE A 15 -8.91 -7.75 3.47
CA PHE A 15 -8.90 -7.92 2.01
C PHE A 15 -9.12 -6.60 1.27
N ASN A 16 -9.96 -5.71 1.81
CA ASN A 16 -10.22 -4.40 1.23
C ASN A 16 -8.96 -3.55 1.09
N HIS A 17 -8.01 -3.68 2.02
CA HIS A 17 -6.75 -2.95 1.91
C HIS A 17 -5.79 -3.57 0.89
N THR A 18 -5.99 -4.85 0.50
CA THR A 18 -5.23 -5.50 -0.59
C THR A 18 -5.50 -4.81 -1.93
N LEU A 19 -6.72 -4.30 -2.11
CA LEU A 19 -7.12 -3.52 -3.29
C LEU A 19 -6.37 -2.18 -3.42
N PHE A 20 -5.65 -1.73 -2.40
CA PHE A 20 -4.80 -0.53 -2.51
C PHE A 20 -3.44 -0.80 -3.15
N ALA A 21 -2.86 -1.99 -2.96
CA ALA A 21 -1.48 -2.27 -3.38
C ALA A 21 -1.42 -3.24 -4.58
N LEU A 22 -2.31 -4.24 -4.62
CA LEU A 22 -2.32 -5.24 -5.68
C LEU A 22 -2.47 -4.63 -7.09
N PRO A 23 -3.34 -3.62 -7.31
CA PRO A 23 -3.46 -3.03 -8.64
C PRO A 23 -2.15 -2.42 -9.15
N PHE A 24 -1.36 -1.79 -8.28
CA PHE A 24 -0.05 -1.24 -8.67
C PHE A 24 1.01 -2.32 -8.91
N ALA A 25 0.93 -3.45 -8.20
CA ALA A 25 1.80 -4.60 -8.49
C ALA A 25 1.53 -5.15 -9.90
N ILE A 26 0.25 -5.33 -10.22
CA ILE A 26 -0.19 -5.82 -11.53
C ILE A 26 0.15 -4.79 -12.60
N PHE A 27 -0.09 -3.50 -12.37
CA PHE A 27 0.19 -2.47 -13.35
C PHE A 27 1.70 -2.32 -13.59
N GLY A 28 2.53 -2.31 -12.54
CA GLY A 28 3.99 -2.32 -12.67
C GLY A 28 4.51 -3.57 -13.40
N GLY A 29 3.93 -4.74 -13.10
CA GLY A 29 4.19 -5.99 -13.82
C GLY A 29 3.77 -5.92 -15.29
N ALA A 30 2.63 -5.29 -15.60
CA ALA A 30 2.14 -5.15 -16.97
C ALA A 30 2.98 -4.20 -17.81
N LEU A 31 3.42 -3.07 -17.22
CA LEU A 31 4.38 -2.17 -17.86
C LEU A 31 5.73 -2.88 -18.12
N ALA A 32 6.14 -3.78 -17.22
CA ALA A 32 7.37 -4.56 -17.40
C ALA A 32 7.21 -5.67 -18.45
N ALA A 33 6.02 -6.28 -18.50
CA ALA A 33 5.63 -7.32 -19.43
C ALA A 33 5.49 -6.80 -20.86
N HIS A 34 4.92 -5.61 -21.02
CA HIS A 34 4.74 -4.97 -22.31
C HIS A 34 6.10 -4.55 -22.91
N ARG A 35 6.38 -5.01 -24.13
CA ARG A 35 7.60 -4.70 -24.88
C ARG A 35 7.27 -4.36 -26.34
N PRO A 36 8.17 -3.66 -27.05
CA PRO A 36 7.97 -3.35 -28.47
C PRO A 36 7.75 -4.58 -29.37
N ASP A 37 8.31 -5.73 -28.99
CA ASP A 37 8.18 -7.02 -29.67
C ASP A 37 6.96 -7.84 -29.21
N GLY A 38 6.15 -7.32 -28.29
CA GLY A 38 4.93 -7.92 -27.79
C GLY A 38 4.91 -8.09 -26.26
N TRP A 39 3.89 -8.80 -25.77
CA TRP A 39 3.72 -9.08 -24.35
C TRP A 39 4.61 -10.23 -23.90
N THR A 40 5.43 -9.96 -22.88
CA THR A 40 6.30 -10.93 -22.23
C THR A 40 5.83 -11.17 -20.80
N GLY A 41 5.70 -12.43 -20.37
CA GLY A 41 5.26 -12.71 -19.01
C GLY A 41 4.68 -14.11 -18.92
N ARG A 42 5.37 -14.98 -18.18
CA ARG A 42 4.92 -16.36 -17.96
C ARG A 42 3.84 -16.34 -16.90
N VAL A 43 2.96 -17.33 -16.93
CA VAL A 43 1.98 -17.56 -15.84
C VAL A 43 2.69 -17.60 -14.47
N GLN A 44 3.88 -18.19 -14.43
CA GLN A 44 4.75 -18.23 -13.25
C GLN A 44 5.10 -16.84 -12.69
N ASP A 45 5.34 -15.85 -13.54
CA ASP A 45 5.74 -14.51 -13.10
C ASP A 45 4.55 -13.81 -12.40
N TRP A 46 3.35 -13.95 -12.95
CA TRP A 46 2.12 -13.44 -12.34
C TRP A 46 1.76 -14.15 -11.03
N VAL A 47 1.91 -15.48 -10.98
CA VAL A 47 1.75 -16.25 -9.75
C VAL A 47 2.78 -15.81 -8.70
N GLY A 48 4.03 -15.58 -9.11
CA GLY A 48 5.08 -15.06 -8.23
C GLY A 48 4.74 -13.70 -7.64
N ILE A 49 4.23 -12.76 -8.47
CA ILE A 49 3.79 -11.43 -8.00
C ILE A 49 2.67 -11.59 -6.97
N LEU A 50 1.65 -12.40 -7.27
CA LEU A 50 0.52 -12.62 -6.36
C LEU A 50 0.95 -13.24 -5.04
N LEU A 51 1.80 -14.28 -5.07
CA LEU A 51 2.32 -14.92 -3.88
C LEU A 51 3.13 -13.94 -3.03
N CYS A 52 4.03 -13.17 -3.66
CA CYS A 52 4.81 -12.14 -2.96
C CYS A 52 3.91 -11.09 -2.31
N MET A 53 2.91 -10.60 -3.04
CA MET A 53 1.95 -9.62 -2.52
C MET A 53 1.16 -10.14 -1.34
N VAL A 54 0.62 -11.36 -1.42
CA VAL A 54 -0.17 -11.96 -0.34
C VAL A 54 0.71 -12.21 0.90
N THR A 55 1.88 -12.78 0.72
CA THR A 55 2.77 -13.19 1.83
C THR A 55 3.43 -11.99 2.52
N ALA A 56 3.99 -11.02 1.77
CA ALA A 56 4.58 -9.81 2.35
C ALA A 56 3.54 -9.01 3.15
N ARG A 57 2.33 -8.87 2.57
CA ARG A 57 1.23 -8.15 3.21
C ARG A 57 0.75 -8.86 4.48
N SER A 58 0.64 -10.19 4.43
CA SER A 58 0.27 -11.01 5.60
C SER A 58 1.29 -10.85 6.72
N ALA A 59 2.59 -10.88 6.40
CA ALA A 59 3.66 -10.62 7.35
C ALA A 59 3.54 -9.21 7.96
N ALA A 60 3.42 -8.17 7.13
CA ALA A 60 3.33 -6.78 7.59
C ALA A 60 2.11 -6.53 8.49
N MET A 61 0.93 -7.04 8.14
CA MET A 61 -0.28 -6.86 8.96
C MET A 61 -0.21 -7.65 10.28
N ALA A 62 0.25 -8.90 10.24
CA ALA A 62 0.41 -9.70 11.45
C ALA A 62 1.44 -9.10 12.39
N PHE A 63 2.56 -8.60 11.85
CA PHE A 63 3.58 -7.91 12.61
C PHE A 63 3.05 -6.61 13.23
N ASN A 64 2.32 -5.80 12.46
CA ASN A 64 1.69 -4.59 12.97
C ASN A 64 0.77 -4.88 14.16
N ARG A 65 -0.08 -5.91 14.04
CA ARG A 65 -0.98 -6.33 15.14
C ARG A 65 -0.22 -6.84 16.36
N LEU A 66 0.91 -7.51 16.15
CA LEU A 66 1.77 -8.01 17.22
C LEU A 66 2.45 -6.86 17.99
N VAL A 67 3.00 -5.90 17.24
CA VAL A 67 3.76 -4.76 17.75
C VAL A 67 2.86 -3.75 18.45
N ASP A 68 1.68 -3.47 17.90
CA ASP A 68 0.75 -2.46 18.40
C ASP A 68 -0.26 -2.99 19.42
N ARG A 69 -0.23 -4.29 19.76
CA ARG A 69 -1.22 -4.96 20.63
C ARG A 69 -1.62 -4.17 21.89
N SER A 70 -0.66 -3.53 22.57
CA SER A 70 -0.87 -2.81 23.83
C SER A 70 -1.44 -1.41 23.62
N PHE A 71 -1.14 -0.78 22.48
CA PHE A 71 -1.78 0.47 22.06
C PHE A 71 -3.19 0.17 21.54
N ASP A 72 -3.34 -0.87 20.73
CA ASP A 72 -4.61 -1.30 20.16
C ASP A 72 -5.65 -1.64 21.24
N ALA A 73 -5.22 -2.23 22.37
CA ALA A 73 -6.08 -2.52 23.52
C ALA A 73 -6.59 -1.27 24.27
N ARG A 74 -5.87 -0.15 24.16
CA ARG A 74 -6.22 1.12 24.81
C ARG A 74 -7.02 2.06 23.91
N ASN A 75 -7.01 1.84 22.59
CA ASN A 75 -7.77 2.65 21.65
C ASN A 75 -9.20 2.10 21.50
N PRO A 76 -10.25 2.89 21.81
CA PRO A 76 -11.65 2.46 21.68
C PRO A 76 -12.00 1.87 20.30
N ARG A 77 -11.40 2.40 19.24
CA ARG A 77 -11.63 1.98 17.85
C ARG A 77 -11.04 0.60 17.52
N THR A 78 -10.01 0.19 18.25
CA THR A 78 -9.24 -1.03 17.93
C THR A 78 -9.21 -2.06 19.05
N ALA A 79 -9.82 -1.77 20.19
CA ALA A 79 -9.89 -2.66 21.35
C ALA A 79 -10.58 -4.00 21.04
N THR A 80 -11.42 -4.05 20.00
CA THR A 80 -12.13 -5.26 19.56
C THR A 80 -11.33 -6.14 18.59
N ARG A 81 -10.10 -5.76 18.23
CA ARG A 81 -9.24 -6.55 17.33
C ARG A 81 -8.85 -7.89 17.95
N HIS A 82 -8.51 -8.86 17.09
CA HIS A 82 -8.20 -10.25 17.44
C HIS A 82 -7.24 -10.46 18.62
N LEU A 83 -6.12 -9.73 18.65
CA LEU A 83 -5.12 -9.84 19.70
C LEU A 83 -5.55 -9.16 21.01
N PRO A 84 -5.97 -7.87 21.02
CA PRO A 84 -6.54 -7.23 22.21
C PRO A 84 -7.73 -7.98 22.83
N ALA A 85 -8.61 -8.54 22.00
CA ALA A 85 -9.77 -9.31 22.45
C ALA A 85 -9.44 -10.77 22.87
N GLY A 86 -8.16 -11.17 22.81
CA GLY A 86 -7.72 -12.52 23.22
C GLY A 86 -8.15 -13.67 22.30
N ARG A 87 -8.69 -13.38 21.10
CA ARG A 87 -9.17 -14.41 20.14
C ARG A 87 -8.03 -15.19 19.50
N LEU A 88 -6.87 -14.56 19.34
CA LEU A 88 -5.63 -15.17 18.86
C LEU A 88 -4.51 -14.99 19.88
N SER A 89 -3.66 -16.02 20.04
CA SER A 89 -2.52 -15.94 20.94
C SER A 89 -1.35 -15.21 20.28
N VAL A 90 -0.56 -14.48 21.09
CA VAL A 90 0.67 -13.79 20.65
C VAL A 90 1.60 -14.74 19.91
N ALA A 91 1.83 -15.94 20.46
CA ALA A 91 2.70 -16.95 19.85
C ALA A 91 2.18 -17.39 18.46
N SER A 92 0.85 -17.54 18.30
CA SER A 92 0.27 -17.91 17.00
C SER A 92 0.45 -16.83 15.94
N VAL A 93 0.28 -15.55 16.30
CA VAL A 93 0.47 -14.43 15.38
C VAL A 93 1.95 -14.22 15.05
N ALA A 94 2.85 -14.40 16.02
CA ALA A 94 4.29 -14.35 15.79
C ALA A 94 4.75 -15.46 14.83
N LEU A 95 4.28 -16.70 15.04
CA LEU A 95 4.56 -17.82 14.14
C LEU A 95 4.00 -17.56 12.73
N PHE A 96 2.76 -17.08 12.63
CA PHE A 96 2.17 -16.72 11.34
C PHE A 96 2.96 -15.63 10.61
N THR A 97 3.44 -14.63 11.35
CA THR A 97 4.31 -13.57 10.81
C THR A 97 5.60 -14.15 10.25
N ALA A 98 6.29 -15.01 11.01
CA ALA A 98 7.53 -15.65 10.59
C ALA A 98 7.34 -16.55 9.35
N ILE A 99 6.27 -17.35 9.33
CA ILE A 99 5.93 -18.19 8.17
C ILE A 99 5.63 -17.31 6.95
N SER A 100 4.84 -16.25 7.09
CA SER A 100 4.52 -15.35 5.98
C SER A 100 5.77 -14.64 5.42
N ALA A 101 6.69 -14.24 6.29
CA ALA A 101 7.98 -13.67 5.91
C ALA A 101 8.86 -14.65 5.14
N LEU A 102 8.96 -15.90 5.60
CA LEU A 102 9.70 -16.96 4.91
C LEU A 102 9.07 -17.30 3.54
N LEU A 103 7.74 -17.39 3.48
CA LEU A 103 7.01 -17.63 2.24
C LEU A 103 7.17 -16.48 1.25
N PHE A 104 7.28 -15.23 1.71
CA PHE A 104 7.60 -14.10 0.85
C PHE A 104 8.97 -14.27 0.18
N ILE A 105 10.00 -14.54 0.97
CA ILE A 105 11.35 -14.77 0.44
C ILE A 105 11.36 -15.98 -0.52
N ALA A 106 10.73 -17.09 -0.13
CA ALA A 106 10.63 -18.28 -0.97
C ALA A 106 9.89 -18.03 -2.30
N SER A 107 8.85 -17.20 -2.29
CA SER A 107 8.09 -16.84 -3.50
C SER A 107 8.95 -16.09 -4.52
N THR A 108 9.99 -15.35 -4.07
CA THR A 108 10.90 -14.66 -4.99
C THR A 108 11.77 -15.60 -5.82
N LEU A 109 11.91 -16.87 -5.41
CA LEU A 109 12.64 -17.89 -6.17
C LEU A 109 11.94 -18.22 -7.51
N LEU A 110 10.65 -17.90 -7.65
CA LEU A 110 9.91 -18.08 -8.90
C LEU A 110 10.41 -17.16 -10.02
N PHE A 111 11.20 -16.13 -9.72
CA PHE A 111 11.73 -15.21 -10.73
C PHE A 111 13.12 -15.59 -11.23
N LEU A 112 13.71 -16.69 -10.75
CA LEU A 112 15.00 -17.17 -11.28
C LEU A 112 14.93 -17.40 -12.80
N PRO A 113 16.01 -17.08 -13.55
CA PRO A 113 17.37 -16.77 -13.07
C PRO A 113 17.60 -15.31 -12.64
N ASN A 114 16.58 -14.46 -12.63
CA ASN A 114 16.72 -13.11 -12.09
C ASN A 114 16.90 -13.15 -10.57
N VAL A 115 18.08 -12.80 -10.08
CA VAL A 115 18.44 -12.87 -8.66
C VAL A 115 17.99 -11.65 -7.84
N TRP A 116 17.64 -10.54 -8.50
CA TRP A 116 17.30 -9.29 -7.83
C TRP A 116 16.12 -9.40 -6.87
N PRO A 117 15.00 -10.08 -7.20
CA PRO A 117 13.90 -10.28 -6.26
C PRO A 117 14.33 -10.96 -4.96
N LEU A 118 15.21 -11.97 -5.06
CA LEU A 118 15.73 -12.68 -3.89
C LEU A 118 16.61 -11.78 -3.03
N ILE A 119 17.55 -11.06 -3.64
CA ILE A 119 18.48 -10.16 -2.94
C ILE A 119 17.71 -9.03 -2.25
N LEU A 120 16.73 -8.43 -2.94
CA LEU A 120 15.96 -7.29 -2.43
C LEU A 120 14.83 -7.70 -1.48
N SER A 121 14.44 -8.98 -1.43
CA SER A 121 13.38 -9.45 -0.53
C SER A 121 13.66 -9.12 0.94
N VAL A 122 14.90 -9.30 1.40
CA VAL A 122 15.28 -9.04 2.80
C VAL A 122 15.19 -7.55 3.17
N PRO A 123 15.84 -6.61 2.45
CA PRO A 123 15.70 -5.19 2.79
C PRO A 123 14.27 -4.67 2.63
N VAL A 124 13.51 -5.13 1.63
CA VAL A 124 12.08 -4.79 1.48
C VAL A 124 11.29 -5.27 2.69
N LEU A 125 11.48 -6.53 3.10
CA LEU A 125 10.78 -7.10 4.26
C LEU A 125 11.12 -6.34 5.54
N LEU A 126 12.39 -6.02 5.77
CA LEU A 126 12.80 -5.23 6.94
C LEU A 126 12.13 -3.85 6.94
N TRP A 127 12.08 -3.17 5.80
CA TRP A 127 11.44 -1.86 5.67
C TRP A 127 9.95 -1.89 6.00
N ILE A 128 9.20 -2.84 5.41
CA ILE A 128 7.75 -2.93 5.63
C ILE A 128 7.39 -3.36 7.06
N LEU A 129 8.24 -4.16 7.72
CA LEU A 129 8.02 -4.54 9.12
C LEU A 129 8.36 -3.36 10.05
N ALA A 130 9.45 -2.64 9.78
CA ALA A 130 9.89 -1.49 10.56
C ALA A 130 8.82 -0.38 10.66
N TYR A 131 7.94 -0.26 9.66
CA TYR A 131 6.79 0.65 9.68
C TYR A 131 6.02 0.61 11.02
N SER A 132 5.80 -0.59 11.59
CA SER A 132 5.03 -0.76 12.83
C SER A 132 5.64 -0.07 14.07
N TYR A 133 6.90 0.35 13.99
CA TYR A 133 7.56 1.09 15.07
C TYR A 133 7.63 2.60 14.83
N THR A 134 7.36 3.07 13.60
CA THR A 134 7.65 4.45 13.18
C THR A 134 6.95 5.51 14.03
N LYS A 135 5.67 5.32 14.35
CA LYS A 135 4.91 6.22 15.23
C LYS A 135 5.53 6.41 16.63
N ARG A 136 6.42 5.51 17.07
CA ARG A 136 7.07 5.61 18.38
C ARG A 136 8.17 6.66 18.43
N PHE A 137 8.70 7.07 17.28
CA PHE A 137 9.85 7.98 17.21
C PHE A 137 9.77 9.04 16.10
N THR A 138 8.81 8.97 15.18
CA THR A 138 8.65 9.97 14.11
C THR A 138 7.19 10.20 13.74
N SER A 139 6.85 11.45 13.43
CA SER A 139 5.55 11.82 12.86
C SER A 139 5.42 11.42 11.39
N LEU A 140 6.53 11.15 10.70
CA LEU A 140 6.59 10.82 9.27
C LEU A 140 6.21 9.35 8.94
N ALA A 141 5.52 8.66 9.85
CA ALA A 141 5.04 7.29 9.66
C ALA A 141 4.24 7.12 8.35
N HIS A 142 3.48 8.13 7.95
CA HIS A 142 2.68 8.16 6.72
C HIS A 142 3.52 8.11 5.44
N PHE A 143 4.70 8.76 5.46
CA PHE A 143 5.67 8.69 4.36
C PHE A 143 6.42 7.35 4.36
N TRP A 144 6.69 6.78 5.53
CA TRP A 144 7.25 5.43 5.62
C TRP A 144 6.30 4.38 5.01
N LEU A 145 5.00 4.50 5.30
CA LEU A 145 3.97 3.67 4.70
C LEU A 145 3.89 3.90 3.18
N GLY A 146 3.91 5.17 2.74
CA GLY A 146 3.93 5.52 1.33
C GLY A 146 5.11 4.89 0.59
N ILE A 147 6.32 4.97 1.14
CA ILE A 147 7.50 4.29 0.60
C ILE A 147 7.29 2.78 0.57
N SER A 148 6.78 2.18 1.66
CA SER A 148 6.52 0.73 1.72
C SER A 148 5.64 0.24 0.57
N LEU A 149 4.58 0.99 0.23
CA LEU A 149 3.70 0.63 -0.88
C LEU A 149 4.27 1.02 -2.25
N SER A 150 5.08 2.09 -2.33
CA SER A 150 5.74 2.50 -3.58
C SER A 150 6.69 1.44 -4.14
N LEU A 151 7.24 0.60 -3.26
CA LEU A 151 8.11 -0.51 -3.64
C LEU A 151 7.35 -1.58 -4.44
N THR A 152 6.03 -1.64 -4.36
CA THR A 152 5.21 -2.65 -5.03
C THR A 152 5.33 -2.64 -6.57
N PRO A 153 5.01 -1.54 -7.29
CA PRO A 153 5.19 -1.49 -8.75
C PRO A 153 6.66 -1.64 -9.16
N ILE A 154 7.58 -1.13 -8.35
CA ILE A 154 9.04 -1.22 -8.59
C ILE A 154 9.52 -2.67 -8.50
N ALA A 155 9.12 -3.39 -7.46
CA ALA A 155 9.49 -4.79 -7.26
C ALA A 155 8.90 -5.69 -8.36
N ALA A 156 7.65 -5.45 -8.77
CA ALA A 156 7.04 -6.18 -9.88
C ALA A 156 7.82 -5.98 -11.19
N TRP A 157 8.26 -4.75 -11.48
CA TRP A 157 9.10 -4.48 -12.65
C TRP A 157 10.45 -5.17 -12.57
N ILE A 158 11.17 -4.98 -11.45
CA ILE A 158 12.48 -5.61 -11.24
C ILE A 158 12.37 -7.13 -11.38
N ALA A 159 11.28 -7.74 -10.91
CA ALA A 159 11.08 -9.18 -11.00
C ALA A 159 11.01 -9.70 -12.44
N LEU A 160 10.37 -8.97 -13.35
CA LEU A 160 10.23 -9.37 -14.75
C LEU A 160 11.40 -8.92 -15.64
N ARG A 161 11.99 -7.75 -15.38
CA ARG A 161 13.03 -7.14 -16.24
C ARG A 161 14.45 -7.31 -15.72
N GLY A 162 14.65 -7.51 -14.42
CA GLY A 162 15.97 -7.58 -13.79
C GLY A 162 16.75 -6.26 -13.80
N ASN A 163 16.08 -5.14 -14.07
CA ASN A 163 16.65 -3.80 -14.09
C ASN A 163 15.69 -2.79 -13.43
N LEU A 164 16.12 -1.54 -13.35
CA LEU A 164 15.31 -0.42 -12.88
C LEU A 164 15.27 0.67 -13.95
N GLU A 165 14.09 1.16 -14.27
CA GLU A 165 13.86 2.19 -15.28
C GLU A 165 12.89 3.27 -14.77
N TRP A 166 12.69 4.33 -15.56
CA TRP A 166 11.81 5.44 -15.20
C TRP A 166 10.33 5.05 -14.97
N PRO A 167 9.68 4.22 -15.81
CA PRO A 167 8.25 3.91 -15.64
C PRO A 167 7.86 3.37 -14.26
N PRO A 168 8.53 2.32 -13.71
CA PRO A 168 8.19 1.83 -12.37
C PRO A 168 8.52 2.83 -11.26
N LEU A 169 9.53 3.68 -11.45
CA LEU A 169 9.88 4.73 -10.47
C LEU A 169 8.82 5.82 -10.41
N LEU A 170 8.32 6.27 -11.57
CA LEU A 170 7.21 7.23 -11.62
C LEU A 170 5.95 6.63 -11.00
N LEU A 171 5.62 5.38 -11.31
CA LEU A 171 4.49 4.70 -10.68
C LEU A 171 4.69 4.52 -9.17
N GLY A 172 5.91 4.27 -8.72
CA GLY A 172 6.27 4.27 -7.30
C GLY A 172 6.04 5.64 -6.65
N LEU A 173 6.47 6.74 -7.27
CA LEU A 173 6.24 8.10 -6.78
C LEU A 173 4.75 8.45 -6.71
N VAL A 174 3.95 8.01 -7.69
CA VAL A 174 2.49 8.11 -7.64
C VAL A 174 1.96 7.44 -6.37
N VAL A 175 2.33 6.17 -6.13
CA VAL A 175 1.88 5.42 -4.96
C VAL A 175 2.35 6.05 -3.65
N LEU A 176 3.59 6.55 -3.60
CA LEU A 176 4.14 7.21 -2.41
C LEU A 176 3.29 8.42 -2.02
N CYS A 177 3.10 9.36 -2.95
CA CYS A 177 2.37 10.59 -2.70
C CYS A 177 0.89 10.31 -2.37
N TRP A 178 0.28 9.38 -3.08
CA TRP A 178 -1.10 8.96 -2.87
C TRP A 178 -1.31 8.33 -1.49
N VAL A 179 -0.52 7.31 -1.15
CA VAL A 179 -0.65 6.60 0.12
C VAL A 179 -0.36 7.49 1.30
N SER A 180 0.68 8.33 1.20
CA SER A 180 0.98 9.29 2.26
C SER A 180 -0.16 10.29 2.45
N GLY A 181 -0.77 10.80 1.39
CA GLY A 181 -1.87 11.76 1.50
C GLY A 181 -3.12 11.15 2.16
N PHE A 182 -3.64 10.04 1.65
CA PHE A 182 -4.86 9.45 2.22
C PHE A 182 -4.63 8.89 3.63
N ASP A 183 -3.42 8.41 3.96
CA ASP A 183 -3.11 7.91 5.31
C ASP A 183 -3.02 9.06 6.33
N ILE A 184 -2.55 10.25 5.91
CA ILE A 184 -2.62 11.47 6.72
C ILE A 184 -4.08 11.84 7.01
N ILE A 185 -4.96 11.81 5.98
CA ILE A 185 -6.40 12.06 6.15
C ILE A 185 -6.99 11.06 7.16
N TYR A 186 -6.67 9.78 7.00
CA TYR A 186 -7.16 8.72 7.88
C TYR A 186 -6.73 8.92 9.34
N ALA A 187 -5.48 9.31 9.54
CA ALA A 187 -4.88 9.52 10.86
C ALA A 187 -5.45 10.73 11.61
N CYS A 188 -6.15 11.64 10.93
CA CYS A 188 -6.81 12.77 11.59
C CYS A 188 -7.89 12.31 12.61
N GLN A 189 -8.40 11.09 12.50
CA GLN A 189 -9.36 10.50 13.45
C GLN A 189 -8.74 10.03 14.77
N ASP A 190 -7.41 9.83 14.82
CA ASP A 190 -6.73 9.23 15.97
C ASP A 190 -5.88 10.27 16.73
N VAL A 191 -6.08 11.57 16.52
CA VAL A 191 -5.21 12.63 17.10
C VAL A 191 -5.24 12.64 18.62
N GLU A 192 -6.43 12.66 19.24
CA GLU A 192 -6.58 12.67 20.68
C GLU A 192 -6.00 11.40 21.32
N PHE A 193 -6.21 10.25 20.65
CA PHE A 193 -5.64 8.99 21.11
C PHE A 193 -4.12 9.00 21.02
N ASP A 194 -3.55 9.34 19.86
CA ASP A 194 -2.10 9.39 19.62
C ASP A 194 -1.43 10.31 20.66
N GLN A 195 -2.02 11.47 20.95
CA GLN A 195 -1.56 12.39 22.02
C GLN A 195 -1.59 11.74 23.41
N SER A 196 -2.68 11.06 23.77
CA SER A 196 -2.86 10.47 25.11
C SER A 196 -1.86 9.36 25.42
N VAL A 197 -1.34 8.67 24.40
CA VAL A 197 -0.38 7.56 24.55
C VAL A 197 1.04 7.91 24.09
N GLY A 198 1.29 9.17 23.72
CA GLY A 198 2.61 9.65 23.28
C GLY A 198 3.08 9.09 21.94
N LEU A 199 2.15 8.75 21.04
CA LEU A 199 2.47 8.36 19.66
C LEU A 199 2.59 9.61 18.77
N HIS A 200 3.47 9.51 17.77
CA HIS A 200 3.73 10.56 16.82
C HIS A 200 2.95 10.34 15.52
N SER A 201 2.29 11.39 15.05
CA SER A 201 1.65 11.41 13.72
C SER A 201 1.67 12.83 13.15
N ILE A 202 1.55 12.97 11.83
CA ILE A 202 1.47 14.30 11.19
C ILE A 202 0.33 15.14 11.78
N PRO A 203 -0.93 14.67 11.86
CA PRO A 203 -2.01 15.49 12.39
C PRO A 203 -1.83 15.84 13.87
N GLN A 204 -1.15 14.99 14.66
CA GLN A 204 -0.77 15.30 16.04
C GLN A 204 0.34 16.37 16.11
N ALA A 205 1.27 16.40 15.16
CA ALA A 205 2.40 17.34 15.15
C ALA A 205 2.06 18.73 14.58
N ILE A 206 1.23 18.81 13.53
CA ILE A 206 0.94 20.08 12.83
C ILE A 206 -0.53 20.51 12.89
N GLY A 207 -1.38 19.71 13.55
CA GLY A 207 -2.82 19.91 13.63
C GLY A 207 -3.58 19.39 12.39
N VAL A 208 -4.86 19.06 12.58
CA VAL A 208 -5.72 18.46 11.53
C VAL A 208 -5.79 19.33 10.28
N SER A 209 -5.99 20.66 10.41
CA SER A 209 -6.11 21.56 9.26
C SER A 209 -4.85 21.57 8.37
N ASN A 210 -3.65 21.64 8.97
CA ASN A 210 -2.41 21.59 8.20
C ASN A 210 -2.10 20.20 7.67
N ALA A 211 -2.51 19.14 8.39
CA ALA A 211 -2.38 17.76 7.91
C ALA A 211 -3.23 17.52 6.66
N LEU A 212 -4.48 18.01 6.63
CA LEU A 212 -5.33 17.94 5.44
C LEU A 212 -4.74 18.74 4.26
N ARG A 213 -4.16 19.92 4.52
CA ARG A 213 -3.43 20.69 3.48
C ARG A 213 -2.21 19.93 2.96
N LEU A 214 -1.45 19.28 3.83
CA LEU A 214 -0.31 18.45 3.42
C LEU A 214 -0.76 17.24 2.60
N ALA A 215 -1.87 16.60 2.98
CA ALA A 215 -2.46 15.53 2.19
C ALA A 215 -2.88 16.01 0.80
N ALA A 216 -3.52 17.17 0.71
CA ALA A 216 -3.88 17.79 -0.57
C ALA A 216 -2.64 18.10 -1.42
N PHE A 217 -1.57 18.60 -0.81
CA PHE A 217 -0.30 18.82 -1.48
C PHE A 217 0.30 17.53 -2.02
N CYS A 218 0.32 16.44 -1.23
CA CYS A 218 0.77 15.13 -1.69
C CYS A 218 -0.05 14.64 -2.89
N HIS A 219 -1.39 14.74 -2.82
CA HIS A 219 -2.28 14.32 -3.92
C HIS A 219 -2.13 15.20 -5.17
N ALA A 220 -1.88 16.51 -5.02
CA ALA A 220 -1.55 17.37 -6.15
C ALA A 220 -0.20 16.98 -6.78
N TRP A 221 0.82 16.71 -5.95
CA TRP A 221 2.14 16.28 -6.43
C TRP A 221 2.12 14.91 -7.09
N MET A 222 1.25 13.99 -6.66
CA MET A 222 1.03 12.69 -7.31
C MET A 222 0.69 12.82 -8.80
N MET A 223 0.01 13.90 -9.21
CA MET A 223 -0.39 14.10 -10.60
C MET A 223 0.81 14.30 -11.54
N VAL A 224 1.92 14.85 -11.04
CA VAL A 224 3.12 15.10 -11.84
C VAL A 224 3.76 13.80 -12.37
N PRO A 225 4.17 12.82 -11.53
CA PRO A 225 4.69 11.56 -12.01
C PRO A 225 3.63 10.73 -12.74
N LEU A 226 2.34 10.91 -12.46
CA LEU A 226 1.26 10.25 -13.18
C LEU A 226 1.18 10.73 -14.64
N VAL A 227 1.17 12.04 -14.88
CA VAL A 227 1.25 12.58 -16.24
C VAL A 227 2.58 12.20 -16.91
N ALA A 228 3.70 12.30 -16.19
CA ALA A 228 5.01 11.95 -16.72
C ALA A 228 5.11 10.47 -17.15
N LEU A 229 4.42 9.55 -16.47
CA LEU A 229 4.42 8.13 -16.83
C LEU A 229 3.92 7.91 -18.27
N GLY A 230 2.86 8.62 -18.67
CA GLY A 230 2.34 8.56 -20.04
C GLY A 230 3.19 9.28 -21.09
N LEU A 231 4.21 10.04 -20.66
CA LEU A 231 5.18 10.67 -21.56
C LEU A 231 6.42 9.81 -21.78
N VAL A 232 6.82 9.01 -20.77
CA VAL A 232 8.03 8.16 -20.83
C VAL A 232 7.74 6.72 -21.20
N TYR A 233 6.46 6.32 -21.24
CA TYR A 233 6.00 5.00 -21.64
C TYR A 233 4.91 5.16 -22.71
N PRO A 234 4.77 4.25 -23.69
CA PRO A 234 3.77 4.34 -24.77
C PRO A 234 2.33 4.13 -24.25
N LEU A 235 1.84 5.05 -23.43
CA LEU A 235 0.45 5.17 -23.00
C LEU A 235 -0.20 6.31 -23.77
N GLY A 236 -1.40 6.08 -24.27
CA GLY A 236 -2.18 6.98 -25.10
C GLY A 236 -3.38 7.60 -24.38
N GLY A 237 -4.41 7.90 -25.16
CA GLY A 237 -5.56 8.68 -24.69
C GLY A 237 -6.37 8.00 -23.59
N ILE A 238 -6.46 6.66 -23.59
CA ILE A 238 -7.23 5.91 -22.58
C ILE A 238 -6.59 6.08 -21.21
N TYR A 239 -5.27 6.02 -21.12
CA TYR A 239 -4.55 6.29 -19.88
C TYR A 239 -4.81 7.72 -19.38
N TYR A 240 -4.71 8.73 -20.24
CA TYR A 240 -4.97 10.12 -19.85
C TYR A 240 -6.42 10.38 -19.42
N CYS A 241 -7.40 9.67 -19.98
CA CYS A 241 -8.78 9.66 -19.44
C CYS A 241 -8.80 9.16 -17.99
N GLY A 242 -8.06 8.10 -17.69
CA GLY A 242 -7.86 7.62 -16.31
C GLY A 242 -7.19 8.64 -15.40
N VAL A 243 -6.17 9.36 -15.88
CA VAL A 243 -5.51 10.45 -15.14
C VAL A 243 -6.50 11.55 -14.77
N ILE A 244 -7.35 11.96 -15.71
CA ILE A 244 -8.41 12.97 -15.45
C ILE A 244 -9.42 12.44 -14.43
N ALA A 245 -9.85 11.18 -14.56
CA ALA A 245 -10.77 10.56 -13.61
C ALA A 245 -10.19 10.52 -12.18
N VAL A 246 -8.89 10.22 -12.03
CA VAL A 246 -8.19 10.27 -10.74
C VAL A 246 -8.18 11.68 -10.18
N ALA A 247 -7.89 12.71 -10.99
CA ALA A 247 -7.92 14.10 -10.53
C ALA A 247 -9.30 14.50 -9.96
N ILE A 248 -10.38 14.08 -10.64
CA ILE A 248 -11.76 14.31 -10.18
C ILE A 248 -12.03 13.59 -8.87
N LEU A 249 -11.62 12.32 -8.76
CA LEU A 249 -11.79 11.52 -7.54
C LEU A 249 -11.00 12.10 -6.35
N LEU A 250 -9.78 12.59 -6.56
CA LEU A 250 -8.99 13.26 -5.53
C LEU A 250 -9.65 14.56 -5.07
N PHE A 251 -10.18 15.37 -6.00
CA PHE A 251 -10.95 16.55 -5.64
C PHE A 251 -12.19 16.19 -4.81
N TYR A 252 -12.89 15.13 -5.20
CA TYR A 252 -14.03 14.61 -4.45
C TYR A 252 -13.63 14.13 -3.04
N GLU A 253 -12.54 13.38 -2.90
CA GLU A 253 -12.00 12.92 -1.61
C GLU A 253 -11.78 14.10 -0.64
N HIS A 254 -11.09 15.14 -1.11
CA HIS A 254 -10.81 16.34 -0.30
C HIS A 254 -12.07 17.16 -0.02
N SER A 255 -13.10 17.08 -0.85
CA SER A 255 -14.39 17.74 -0.57
C SER A 255 -15.21 17.06 0.54
N LEU A 256 -14.96 15.76 0.78
CA LEU A 256 -15.68 14.97 1.79
C LEU A 256 -15.17 15.18 3.21
N VAL A 257 -13.95 15.68 3.39
CA VAL A 257 -13.29 15.79 4.69
C VAL A 257 -12.99 17.24 5.01
N ARG A 258 -13.44 17.70 6.18
CA ARG A 258 -13.15 19.04 6.70
C ARG A 258 -12.51 18.91 8.08
N ALA A 259 -11.73 19.92 8.47
CA ALA A 259 -11.02 19.88 9.74
C ALA A 259 -11.97 19.84 10.96
N ASP A 260 -13.19 20.34 10.79
CA ASP A 260 -14.28 20.39 11.75
C ASP A 260 -15.27 19.21 11.60
N ASP A 261 -15.22 18.46 10.50
CA ASP A 261 -16.10 17.32 10.24
C ASP A 261 -15.35 16.16 9.54
N LEU A 262 -15.07 15.13 10.33
CA LEU A 262 -14.40 13.90 9.91
C LEU A 262 -15.39 12.74 9.66
N ALA A 263 -16.71 12.98 9.64
CA ALA A 263 -17.72 11.92 9.55
C ALA A 263 -17.54 11.01 8.32
N ASN A 264 -17.09 11.59 7.20
CA ASN A 264 -16.96 10.89 5.92
C ASN A 264 -15.54 10.37 5.64
N VAL A 265 -14.60 10.43 6.60
CA VAL A 265 -13.21 9.99 6.39
C VAL A 265 -13.14 8.53 5.93
N ASN A 266 -14.02 7.65 6.41
CA ASN A 266 -14.02 6.25 5.97
C ASN A 266 -14.49 6.08 4.52
N ILE A 267 -15.39 6.93 4.03
CA ILE A 267 -15.85 6.92 2.62
C ILE A 267 -14.71 7.42 1.72
N ALA A 268 -14.13 8.57 2.08
CA ALA A 268 -12.95 9.14 1.43
C ALA A 268 -11.80 8.11 1.37
N PHE A 269 -11.44 7.54 2.52
CA PHE A 269 -10.34 6.60 2.64
C PHE A 269 -10.58 5.27 1.90
N PHE A 270 -11.77 4.65 1.98
CA PHE A 270 -11.98 3.33 1.37
C PHE A 270 -12.52 3.39 -0.04
N GLN A 271 -13.66 4.04 -0.27
CA GLN A 271 -14.38 3.91 -1.53
C GLN A 271 -13.65 4.65 -2.66
N VAL A 272 -13.23 5.88 -2.39
CA VAL A 272 -12.55 6.72 -3.40
C VAL A 272 -11.19 6.14 -3.76
N ASN A 273 -10.39 5.74 -2.76
CA ASN A 273 -9.06 5.19 -3.01
C ASN A 273 -9.08 3.81 -3.68
N ILE A 274 -10.08 2.95 -3.42
CA ILE A 274 -10.26 1.70 -4.19
C ILE A 274 -10.60 2.02 -5.64
N ALA A 275 -11.44 3.03 -5.89
CA ALA A 275 -11.76 3.46 -7.25
C ALA A 275 -10.53 4.02 -7.98
N ILE A 276 -9.68 4.79 -7.29
CA ILE A 276 -8.41 5.31 -7.85
C ILE A 276 -7.48 4.15 -8.22
N SER A 277 -7.21 3.20 -7.31
CA SER A 277 -6.25 2.13 -7.57
C SER A 277 -6.70 1.19 -8.69
N LEU A 278 -7.97 0.78 -8.68
CA LEU A 278 -8.54 -0.09 -9.72
C LEU A 278 -8.73 0.66 -11.04
N GLY A 279 -9.13 1.94 -11.00
CA GLY A 279 -9.27 2.78 -12.18
C GLY A 279 -7.93 2.95 -12.90
N LEU A 280 -6.86 3.30 -12.17
CA LEU A 280 -5.53 3.42 -12.75
C LEU A 280 -5.05 2.12 -13.41
N LEU A 281 -5.27 0.98 -12.76
CA LEU A 281 -4.97 -0.32 -13.37
C LEU A 281 -5.81 -0.55 -14.63
N PHE A 282 -7.11 -0.31 -14.57
CA PHE A 282 -8.03 -0.54 -15.68
C PHE A 282 -7.66 0.30 -16.91
N PHE A 283 -7.56 1.62 -16.75
CA PHE A 283 -7.23 2.53 -17.84
C PHE A 283 -5.81 2.26 -18.37
N GLY A 284 -4.84 2.02 -17.47
CA GLY A 284 -3.48 1.67 -17.87
C GLY A 284 -3.40 0.38 -18.68
N LEU A 285 -4.04 -0.70 -18.21
CA LEU A 285 -4.06 -1.98 -18.94
C LEU A 285 -4.82 -1.88 -20.26
N ALA A 286 -5.97 -1.21 -20.28
CA ALA A 286 -6.77 -1.06 -21.48
C ALA A 286 -5.99 -0.37 -22.61
N ASP A 287 -5.18 0.62 -22.26
CA ASP A 287 -4.34 1.34 -23.22
C ASP A 287 -3.16 0.49 -23.70
N LEU A 288 -2.53 -0.30 -22.83
CA LEU A 288 -1.42 -1.20 -23.21
C LEU A 288 -1.86 -2.36 -24.14
N LEU A 289 -3.15 -2.63 -24.24
CA LEU A 289 -3.70 -3.73 -25.04
C LEU A 289 -4.09 -3.32 -26.47
N ILE A 290 -3.97 -2.03 -26.82
CA ILE A 290 -4.34 -1.46 -28.13
C ILE A 290 -3.07 -1.02 -28.87
#